data_AF-A0A835LX37-F1
#
_entry.id   AF-A0A835LX37-F1
#
_cell.length_a   1.000
_cell.length_b   1.000
_cell.length_c   1.000
_cell.angle_alpha   90.00
_cell.angle_beta   90.00
_cell.angle_gamma   90.00
#
_symmetry.space_group_name_H-M   'P 1'
#
loop_
_entity.id
_entity.type
_entity.pdbx_description
1 polymer ?
#
loop_
_entity_poly.entity_id
_entity_poly.type
_entity_poly.pdbx_seq_one_letter_code
_entity_poly.pdbx_strand_id
1 'polypeptide(L)'
;MVGAQTTEQGDCSKFKANIPHCCKNAKKNPIVVDLLPGVPYNQQIANCCKGGVVASWGQDPATAISSFQVSVGVVGTSNKAVKLPSNFTLLGPGPGDEAGNPWQNLQRRMLQIQQA
;
A
#
# COMPACT_ATOMS: atom_id res chain seq x y z
N MET A 1 5.46 -0.80 7.59
CA MET A 1 4.84 -1.27 6.33
C MET A 1 5.44 -2.61 5.97
N VAL A 2 4.62 -3.54 5.49
CA VAL A 2 5.01 -4.91 5.12
C VAL A 2 4.32 -5.25 3.80
N GLY A 3 5.01 -5.93 2.88
CA GLY A 3 4.49 -6.30 1.56
C GLY A 3 4.52 -5.19 0.50
N ALA A 4 4.68 -3.93 0.91
CA ALA A 4 4.77 -2.77 0.03
C ALA A 4 5.62 -1.66 0.67
N GLN A 5 6.10 -0.73 -0.15
CA GLN A 5 6.90 0.43 0.25
C GLN A 5 6.37 1.70 -0.41
N THR A 6 6.48 2.84 0.28
CA THR A 6 6.15 4.13 -0.32
C THR A 6 7.25 4.57 -1.26
N THR A 7 6.90 5.18 -2.40
CA THR A 7 7.90 5.72 -3.34
C THR A 7 8.53 7.01 -2.85
N GLU A 8 7.76 7.81 -2.11
CA GLU A 8 8.21 9.10 -1.59
C GLU A 8 8.79 8.93 -0.18
N GLN A 9 9.97 9.53 0.05
CA GLN A 9 10.50 9.80 1.38
C GLN A 9 10.10 11.21 1.81
N GLY A 10 9.75 11.38 3.09
CA GLY A 10 9.40 12.68 3.68
C GLY A 10 10.34 13.04 4.82
N ASP A 11 10.25 14.27 5.33
CA ASP A 11 11.01 14.68 6.50
C ASP A 11 10.46 13.99 7.77
N CYS A 12 11.10 12.88 8.13
CA CYS A 12 10.79 12.07 9.30
C CYS A 12 11.55 12.52 10.57
N SER A 13 12.14 13.71 10.61
CA SER A 13 12.97 14.18 11.75
C SER A 13 12.26 14.21 13.10
N LYS A 14 10.92 14.14 13.11
CA LYS A 14 10.12 14.01 14.34
C LYS A 14 10.22 12.64 15.01
N PHE A 15 10.58 11.58 14.26
CA PHE A 15 10.69 10.22 14.78
C PHE A 15 12.13 9.97 15.23
N LYS A 16 12.33 9.67 16.52
CA LYS A 16 13.65 9.40 17.11
C LYS A 16 14.02 7.91 17.13
N ALA A 17 13.07 7.03 16.87
CA ALA A 17 13.23 5.58 16.77
C ALA A 17 12.17 5.03 15.79
N ASN A 18 12.45 3.87 15.16
CA ASN A 18 11.57 3.23 14.16
C ASN A 18 11.10 4.23 13.08
N ILE A 19 12.06 4.91 12.45
CA ILE A 19 11.83 5.98 11.49
C ILE A 19 11.06 5.41 10.28
N PRO A 20 9.82 5.86 10.02
CA PRO A 20 9.06 5.39 8.87
C PRO A 20 9.72 5.78 7.55
N HIS A 21 9.50 5.01 6.49
CA HIS A 21 10.01 5.36 5.16
C HIS A 21 9.34 6.62 4.56
N CYS A 22 8.13 6.96 4.99
CA CYS A 22 7.43 8.17 4.59
C CYS A 22 6.76 8.84 5.80
N CYS A 23 7.05 10.14 6.00
CA CYS A 23 6.47 10.97 7.07
C CYS A 23 6.02 12.33 6.56
N LYS A 24 5.32 12.37 5.42
CA LYS A 24 4.82 13.64 4.90
C LYS A 24 3.67 14.14 5.77
N ASN A 25 3.96 15.15 6.59
CA ASN A 25 2.95 15.89 7.37
C ASN A 25 1.92 16.63 6.47
N ALA A 26 2.26 16.86 5.18
CA ALA A 26 1.49 17.68 4.26
C ALA A 26 0.68 16.93 3.19
N LYS A 27 0.98 15.64 2.90
CA LYS A 27 0.30 14.85 1.86
C LYS A 27 -0.25 13.55 2.45
N LYS A 28 -1.58 13.48 2.63
CA LYS A 28 -2.31 12.27 3.05
C LYS A 28 -2.53 11.25 1.93
N ASN A 29 -1.83 11.41 0.81
CA ASN A 29 -1.94 10.55 -0.38
C ASN A 29 -0.57 9.95 -0.70
N PRO A 30 -0.03 9.04 0.13
CA PRO A 30 1.21 8.37 -0.18
C PRO A 30 1.02 7.42 -1.37
N ILE A 31 1.97 7.43 -2.31
CA ILE A 31 2.02 6.41 -3.37
C ILE A 31 2.71 5.18 -2.77
N VAL A 32 2.00 4.06 -2.74
CA VAL A 32 2.46 2.77 -2.21
C VAL A 32 2.62 1.80 -3.36
N VAL A 33 3.79 1.17 -3.45
CA VAL A 33 4.13 0.20 -4.49
C VAL A 33 4.47 -1.13 -3.82
N ASP A 34 3.94 -2.22 -4.38
CA ASP A 34 4.26 -3.56 -3.90
C ASP A 34 5.76 -3.84 -4.01
N LEU A 35 6.27 -4.58 -3.05
CA LEU A 35 7.63 -5.08 -3.11
C LEU A 35 7.81 -6.05 -4.29
N LEU A 36 9.05 -6.21 -4.75
CA LEU A 36 9.40 -7.19 -5.77
C LEU A 36 9.42 -8.62 -5.19
N PRO A 37 9.23 -9.65 -6.04
CA PRO A 37 9.44 -11.04 -5.62
C PRO A 37 10.86 -11.24 -5.09
N GLY A 38 11.01 -11.96 -3.97
CA GLY A 38 12.31 -12.21 -3.34
C GLY A 38 12.66 -11.31 -2.16
N VAL A 39 11.74 -10.47 -1.70
CA VAL A 39 11.91 -9.76 -0.43
C VAL A 39 12.04 -10.71 0.76
N PRO A 40 12.80 -10.35 1.82
CA PRO A 40 13.00 -11.22 2.96
C PRO A 40 11.70 -11.55 3.70
N TYR A 41 11.62 -12.73 4.30
CA TYR A 41 10.39 -13.31 4.85
C TYR A 41 9.72 -12.42 5.93
N ASN A 42 10.49 -11.67 6.69
CA ASN A 42 10.00 -10.71 7.69
C ASN A 42 9.27 -9.49 7.10
N GLN A 43 9.41 -9.27 5.79
CA GLN A 43 8.75 -8.19 5.05
C GLN A 43 7.65 -8.71 4.11
N GLN A 44 7.36 -10.02 4.15
CA GLN A 44 6.31 -10.64 3.36
C GLN A 44 4.99 -10.74 4.13
N ILE A 45 3.89 -10.70 3.39
CA ILE A 45 2.53 -11.01 3.84
C ILE A 45 1.84 -11.85 2.75
N ALA A 46 0.79 -12.58 3.12
CA ALA A 46 0.03 -13.41 2.19
C ALA A 46 -0.37 -12.63 0.93
N ASN A 47 -0.06 -13.18 -0.25
CA ASN A 47 -0.36 -12.58 -1.55
C ASN A 47 0.31 -11.22 -1.84
N CYS A 48 1.34 -10.78 -1.09
CA CYS A 48 2.06 -9.55 -1.39
C CYS A 48 3.11 -9.72 -2.49
N CYS A 49 3.84 -8.63 -2.73
CA CYS A 49 5.19 -8.71 -3.26
C CYS A 49 5.27 -9.18 -4.73
N LYS A 50 4.24 -8.80 -5.50
CA LYS A 50 4.12 -9.13 -6.93
C LYS A 50 4.72 -8.04 -7.84
N GLY A 51 5.43 -7.07 -7.28
CA GLY A 51 6.04 -5.96 -8.02
C GLY A 51 5.02 -5.06 -8.73
N GLY A 52 3.78 -4.98 -8.21
CA GLY A 52 2.71 -4.19 -8.82
C GLY A 52 1.96 -4.89 -9.94
N VAL A 53 2.39 -6.09 -10.35
CA VAL A 53 1.74 -6.88 -11.39
C VAL A 53 0.70 -7.81 -10.76
N VAL A 54 -0.56 -7.54 -11.06
CA VAL A 54 -1.70 -8.31 -10.53
C VAL A 54 -2.59 -8.68 -11.72
N ALA A 55 -2.89 -9.97 -11.88
CA ALA A 55 -3.77 -10.41 -12.95
C ALA A 55 -5.20 -9.87 -12.75
N SER A 56 -5.99 -9.86 -13.81
CA SER A 56 -7.43 -9.63 -13.65
C SER A 56 -8.07 -10.89 -13.04
N TRP A 57 -9.07 -10.71 -12.18
CA TRP A 57 -9.83 -11.83 -11.60
C TRP A 57 -10.41 -12.78 -12.65
N GLY A 58 -10.77 -12.25 -13.83
CA GLY A 58 -11.28 -13.05 -14.94
C GLY A 58 -10.23 -13.90 -15.66
N GLN A 59 -8.96 -13.51 -15.61
CA GLN A 59 -7.85 -14.29 -16.20
C GLN A 59 -7.31 -15.33 -15.22
N ASP A 60 -7.00 -14.89 -14.00
CA ASP A 60 -6.46 -15.76 -12.97
C ASP A 60 -6.82 -15.21 -11.57
N PRO A 61 -7.86 -15.78 -10.93
CA PRO A 61 -8.27 -15.39 -9.59
C PRO A 61 -7.17 -15.55 -8.52
N ALA A 62 -6.24 -16.50 -8.70
CA ALA A 62 -5.19 -16.77 -7.73
C ALA A 62 -4.13 -15.66 -7.72
N THR A 63 -3.82 -15.11 -8.89
CA THR A 63 -2.87 -14.01 -9.02
C THR A 63 -3.51 -12.62 -8.98
N ALA A 64 -4.84 -12.53 -9.00
CA ALA A 64 -5.62 -11.29 -8.97
C ALA A 64 -5.73 -10.59 -7.59
N ILE A 65 -5.17 -11.19 -6.54
CA ILE A 65 -5.16 -10.63 -5.18
C ILE A 65 -3.75 -10.14 -4.84
N SER A 66 -3.62 -8.90 -4.35
CA SER A 66 -2.42 -8.44 -3.65
C SER A 66 -2.76 -7.92 -2.25
N SER A 67 -1.85 -8.04 -1.29
CA SER A 67 -2.04 -7.47 0.04
C SER A 67 -0.79 -6.80 0.59
N PHE A 68 -1.00 -5.79 1.42
CA PHE A 68 0.06 -5.09 2.13
C PHE A 68 -0.47 -4.51 3.44
N GLN A 69 0.44 -4.39 4.42
CA GLN A 69 0.16 -3.77 5.70
C GLN A 69 0.76 -2.38 5.75
N VAL A 70 -0.07 -1.40 6.08
CA VAL A 70 0.37 -0.03 6.34
C VAL A 70 0.29 0.24 7.82
N SER A 71 1.42 0.68 8.38
CA SER A 71 1.52 1.14 9.75
C SER A 71 1.44 2.66 9.73
N VAL A 72 0.45 3.25 10.39
CA VAL A 72 0.29 4.70 10.50
C VAL A 72 0.75 5.17 11.87
N GLY A 73 1.71 6.10 11.90
CA GLY A 73 2.21 6.72 13.13
C GLY A 73 1.61 8.12 13.32
N VAL A 74 1.54 8.59 14.58
CA VAL A 74 1.05 9.94 14.95
C VAL A 74 -0.45 10.14 14.73
N VAL A 75 -1.19 9.05 14.87
CA VAL A 75 -2.63 9.09 15.01
C VAL A 75 -2.87 8.51 16.39
N GLY A 76 -3.39 9.32 17.33
CA GLY A 76 -3.43 8.97 18.76
C GLY A 76 -3.93 7.53 18.99
N THR A 77 -3.51 6.90 20.09
CA THR A 77 -3.70 5.47 20.42
C THR A 77 -5.15 4.96 20.51
N SER A 78 -6.12 5.76 20.10
CA SER A 78 -7.54 5.42 20.07
C SER A 78 -7.98 5.01 18.65
N ASN A 79 -8.76 3.92 18.57
CA ASN A 79 -9.41 3.45 17.34
C ASN A 79 -10.31 4.50 16.64
N LYS A 80 -10.62 5.63 17.30
CA LYS A 80 -11.35 6.75 16.70
C LYS A 80 -10.46 7.70 15.89
N ALA A 81 -9.17 7.75 16.20
CA ALA A 81 -8.24 8.63 15.50
C ALA A 81 -7.80 8.02 14.16
N VAL A 82 -7.71 6.69 14.08
CA VAL A 82 -7.32 5.97 12.87
C VAL A 82 -8.47 5.91 11.89
N LYS A 83 -8.56 6.96 11.07
CA LYS A 83 -9.52 7.04 9.98
C LYS A 83 -9.02 6.18 8.81
N LEU A 84 -9.84 5.23 8.37
CA LEU A 84 -9.57 4.52 7.11
C LEU A 84 -9.46 5.55 5.98
N PRO A 85 -8.49 5.41 5.07
CA PRO A 85 -8.43 6.23 3.87
C PRO A 85 -9.73 6.07 3.09
N SER A 86 -10.34 7.19 2.74
CA SER A 86 -11.65 7.21 2.09
C SER A 86 -11.56 6.97 0.58
N ASN A 87 -10.41 7.28 -0.03
CA ASN A 87 -10.18 7.14 -1.47
C ASN A 87 -8.90 6.33 -1.72
N PHE A 88 -9.05 5.20 -2.42
CA PHE A 88 -7.92 4.41 -2.92
C PHE A 88 -7.93 4.45 -4.43
N THR A 89 -6.86 4.96 -5.02
CA THR A 89 -6.64 4.88 -6.45
C THR A 89 -5.66 3.74 -6.72
N LEU A 90 -6.09 2.75 -7.48
CA LEU A 90 -5.24 1.66 -7.93
C LEU A 90 -4.52 2.07 -9.21
N LEU A 91 -3.23 2.36 -9.09
CA LEU A 91 -2.35 2.60 -10.22
C LEU A 91 -1.81 1.24 -10.70
N GLY A 92 -2.14 0.87 -11.93
CA GLY A 92 -1.63 -0.32 -12.60
C GLY A 92 -0.57 0.05 -13.64
N PRO A 93 0.36 -0.86 -13.98
CA PRO A 93 1.28 -0.66 -15.09
C PRO A 93 0.52 -0.64 -16.42
N GLY A 94 0.32 0.55 -17.00
CA GLY A 94 -0.29 0.76 -18.31
C GLY A 94 -0.41 2.26 -18.63
N PRO A 95 -0.35 2.67 -19.92
CA PRO A 95 -0.46 4.08 -20.31
C PRO A 95 -1.93 4.50 -20.18
N GLY A 96 -2.27 5.20 -19.10
CA GLY A 96 -3.63 5.63 -18.86
C GLY A 96 -3.81 6.16 -17.44
N ASP A 97 -3.39 7.40 -17.25
CA ASP A 97 -3.86 8.23 -16.16
C ASP A 97 -5.40 8.27 -16.16
N GLU A 98 -5.97 7.98 -14.99
CA GLU A 98 -7.25 8.51 -14.48
C GLU A 98 -8.59 8.20 -15.20
N ALA A 99 -8.62 7.58 -16.38
CA ALA A 99 -9.88 7.34 -17.10
C ALA A 99 -10.32 5.86 -17.11
N GLY A 100 -11.18 5.49 -16.15
CA GLY A 100 -12.25 4.50 -16.35
C GLY A 100 -11.86 3.13 -16.92
N ASN A 101 -10.88 2.45 -16.35
CA ASN A 101 -10.54 1.09 -16.77
C ASN A 101 -11.45 0.06 -16.07
N PRO A 102 -12.37 -0.66 -16.77
CA PRO A 102 -13.27 -1.63 -16.13
C PRO A 102 -12.54 -2.78 -15.42
N TRP A 103 -11.24 -2.96 -15.70
CA TRP A 103 -10.38 -3.96 -15.07
C TRP A 103 -9.98 -3.65 -13.63
N GLN A 104 -10.12 -2.41 -13.14
CA GLN A 104 -9.84 -2.08 -11.73
C GLN A 104 -10.77 -2.85 -10.77
N ASN A 105 -12.03 -3.06 -11.17
CA ASN A 105 -13.00 -3.83 -10.39
C ASN A 105 -12.69 -5.33 -10.31
N LEU A 106 -11.77 -5.81 -11.16
CA LEU A 106 -11.32 -7.20 -11.21
C LEU A 106 -10.00 -7.40 -10.45
N GLN A 107 -9.34 -6.37 -9.94
CA GLN A 107 -8.13 -6.52 -9.13
C GLN A 107 -8.47 -6.27 -7.67
N ARG A 108 -8.14 -7.21 -6.78
CA ARG A 108 -8.39 -7.06 -5.34
C ARG A 108 -7.09 -6.72 -4.62
N ARG A 109 -6.97 -5.50 -4.10
CA ARG A 109 -5.92 -5.16 -3.13
C ARG A 109 -6.49 -5.09 -1.72
N MET A 110 -6.00 -5.94 -0.83
CA MET A 110 -6.33 -5.87 0.59
C MET A 110 -5.34 -4.95 1.30
N LEU A 111 -5.84 -3.80 1.75
CA LEU A 111 -5.12 -2.94 2.68
C LEU A 111 -5.44 -3.36 4.12
N GLN A 112 -4.40 -3.71 4.87
CA GLN A 112 -4.49 -3.89 6.31
C GLN A 112 -3.84 -2.70 7.00
N ILE A 113 -4.60 -1.99 7.83
CA ILE A 113 -4.10 -0.83 8.59
C ILE A 113 -3.81 -1.27 10.01
N GLN A 114 -2.58 -1.06 10.45
CA GLN A 114 -2.17 -1.27 11.83
C GLN A 114 -1.74 0.06 12.45
N GLN A 115 -2.02 0.22 13.74
CA GLN A 115 -1.51 1.34 14.52
C GLN A 115 -0.06 0.99 14.92
N ALA A 116 0.86 1.94 14.70
CA ALA A 116 2.25 1.80 15.09
C ALA A 116 2.45 2.20 16.56
#